data_AF-A0A6P4YK53-F1
#
_entry.id   AF-A0A6P4YK53-F1
#
_cell.length_a   1.000
_cell.length_b   1.000
_cell.length_c   1.000
_cell.angle_alpha   90.00
_cell.angle_beta   90.00
_cell.angle_gamma   90.00
#
_symmetry.space_group_name_H-M   'P 1'
#
loop_
_entity.id
_entity.type
_entity.pdbx_description
1 polymer ?
#
loop_
_entity_poly.entity_id
_entity_poly.type
_entity_poly.pdbx_seq_one_letter_code
_entity_poly.pdbx_strand_id
1 'polypeptide(L)'
;MSQGKANGRYTCTCDHLTNFAVLFDVHGSGFGDHERPLQTITYVGSIVSIIALVLTLLSFTITGKQRQSARSPHARNQRLVLINLCVALLAILITFLAGIDRTASPIVCTAVAALLHYFLLAALMWMVVEAVMIFLATVMVFGHYVSESFVYKAAVVAWGFPLFAMMSTVGPSSLYEYKNSDYCWLAHLPMTYAFLLPAGLILMFNMTVFSIVMYKLAKREKVQKTLTGTKREDVDNQWILGQLRRAFSIMSLFGLTWVFGFFVISGGQPAFAYLFCIFNTLQGLFVFIFHCVLREDMRKWLKKFDFKGKKKNTCVVDENKSSSAPAELMQFKPLQPGNSPDGSFEEVTE
;
A
#
# COMPACT_ATOMS: atom_id res chain seq x y z
N MET A 1 -25.48 26.91 1.27
CA MET A 1 -25.35 28.28 0.71
C MET A 1 -25.72 29.32 1.78
N SER A 2 -24.76 30.07 2.31
CA SER A 2 -25.04 31.20 3.22
C SER A 2 -24.87 32.52 2.46
N GLN A 3 -25.96 33.29 2.30
CA GLN A 3 -25.92 34.62 1.70
C GLN A 3 -25.77 35.67 2.81
N GLY A 4 -24.54 36.14 3.04
CA GLY A 4 -24.28 37.34 3.84
C GLY A 4 -24.42 38.60 2.98
N LYS A 5 -25.46 39.40 3.18
CA LYS A 5 -25.64 40.71 2.53
C LYS A 5 -24.92 41.79 3.33
N ALA A 6 -23.87 42.38 2.79
CA ALA A 6 -23.24 43.59 3.30
C ALA A 6 -23.09 44.64 2.18
N ASN A 7 -23.62 45.85 2.40
CA ASN A 7 -23.47 47.03 1.51
C ASN A 7 -23.82 46.81 0.03
N GLY A 8 -24.96 46.16 -0.26
CA GLY A 8 -25.46 46.03 -1.64
C GLY A 8 -24.61 45.15 -2.56
N ARG A 9 -23.57 44.50 -2.02
CA ARG A 9 -22.73 43.54 -2.74
C ARG A 9 -23.16 42.13 -2.32
N TYR A 10 -23.49 41.29 -3.30
CA TYR A 10 -23.65 39.87 -3.06
C TYR A 10 -22.26 39.27 -2.91
N THR A 11 -21.84 39.01 -1.68
CA THR A 11 -20.67 38.17 -1.41
C THR A 11 -21.10 36.72 -1.50
N CYS A 12 -20.82 36.07 -2.62
CA CYS A 12 -20.86 34.61 -2.71
C CYS A 12 -19.64 34.08 -1.99
N THR A 13 -19.78 33.70 -0.72
CA THR A 13 -18.84 32.80 -0.06
C THR A 13 -19.17 31.39 -0.52
N CYS A 14 -18.34 30.86 -1.42
CA CYS A 14 -18.30 29.43 -1.66
C CYS A 14 -17.56 28.80 -0.47
N ASP A 15 -18.31 28.29 0.50
CA ASP A 15 -17.75 27.42 1.53
C ASP A 15 -17.46 26.07 0.87
N HIS A 16 -16.24 25.93 0.35
CA HIS A 16 -15.71 24.72 -0.27
C HIS A 16 -15.26 23.74 0.83
N LEU A 17 -16.13 22.82 1.25
CA LEU A 17 -15.75 21.74 2.18
C LEU A 17 -15.04 20.59 1.45
N THR A 18 -13.72 20.73 1.25
CA THR A 18 -12.84 19.69 0.66
C THR A 18 -11.90 19.07 1.70
N ASN A 19 -12.43 18.70 2.86
CA ASN A 19 -11.63 18.04 3.90
C ASN A 19 -12.03 16.58 4.08
N PHE A 20 -11.07 15.72 4.43
CA PHE A 20 -11.35 14.29 4.64
C PHE A 20 -12.34 14.04 5.79
N ALA A 21 -12.48 14.97 6.74
CA ALA A 21 -13.40 14.79 7.85
C ALA A 21 -14.86 14.77 7.41
N VAL A 22 -15.21 15.36 6.26
CA VAL A 22 -16.55 15.27 5.64
C VAL A 22 -16.98 13.83 5.37
N LEU A 23 -16.05 12.93 5.04
CA LEU A 23 -16.37 11.51 4.81
C LEU A 23 -16.88 10.80 6.07
N PHE A 24 -16.69 11.42 7.25
CA PHE A 24 -16.98 10.88 8.58
C PHE A 24 -17.89 11.81 9.41
N ASP A 25 -18.34 12.92 8.84
CA ASP A 25 -19.29 13.82 9.50
C ASP A 25 -20.70 13.24 9.43
N VAL A 26 -21.01 12.39 10.41
CA VAL A 26 -22.35 11.79 10.58
C VAL A 26 -23.38 12.84 11.01
N HIS A 27 -22.98 13.87 11.75
CA HIS A 27 -23.92 14.82 12.35
C HIS A 27 -24.23 16.01 11.43
N GLY A 28 -23.44 16.21 10.37
CA GLY A 28 -23.60 17.33 9.45
C GLY A 28 -23.40 18.69 10.11
N SER A 29 -22.74 18.72 11.28
CA SER A 29 -22.57 19.92 12.09
C SER A 29 -21.49 20.86 11.55
N GLY A 30 -20.68 20.40 10.60
CA GLY A 30 -19.54 21.15 10.07
C GLY A 30 -18.43 21.34 11.12
N PHE A 31 -17.35 22.02 10.71
CA PHE A 31 -16.18 22.29 11.56
C PHE A 31 -15.91 23.80 11.76
N GLY A 32 -16.80 24.67 11.28
CA GLY A 32 -16.74 26.12 11.47
C GLY A 32 -15.40 26.72 11.03
N ASP A 33 -14.75 27.48 11.91
CA ASP A 33 -13.46 28.13 11.63
C ASP A 33 -12.32 27.15 11.30
N HIS A 34 -12.46 25.87 11.63
CA HIS A 34 -11.46 24.84 11.36
C HIS A 34 -11.53 24.26 9.95
N GLU A 35 -12.58 24.56 9.18
CA GLU A 35 -12.79 24.00 7.83
C GLU A 35 -11.68 24.39 6.85
N ARG A 36 -11.26 25.66 6.84
CA ARG A 36 -10.20 26.16 5.93
C ARG A 36 -8.83 25.53 6.20
N PRO A 37 -8.35 25.46 7.46
CA PRO A 37 -7.14 24.70 7.77
C PRO A 37 -7.22 23.21 7.39
N LEU A 38 -8.35 22.55 7.70
CA LEU A 38 -8.55 21.12 7.41
C LEU A 38 -8.56 20.84 5.90
N GLN A 39 -9.16 21.74 5.11
CA GLN A 39 -9.12 21.73 3.66
C GLN A 39 -7.68 21.87 3.13
N THR A 40 -6.90 22.82 3.67
CA THR A 40 -5.51 23.05 3.23
C THR A 40 -4.65 21.81 3.48
N ILE A 41 -4.78 21.21 4.66
CA ILE A 41 -4.10 19.95 5.02
C ILE A 41 -4.52 18.84 4.08
N THR A 42 -5.83 18.72 3.82
CA THR A 42 -6.39 17.70 2.94
C THR A 42 -5.86 17.82 1.51
N TYR A 43 -5.89 19.02 0.95
CA TYR A 43 -5.46 19.29 -0.42
C TYR A 43 -3.96 19.04 -0.61
N VAL A 44 -3.11 19.67 0.21
CA VAL A 44 -1.65 19.54 0.12
C VAL A 44 -1.22 18.09 0.38
N GLY A 45 -1.75 17.49 1.45
CA GLY A 45 -1.38 16.13 1.82
C GLY A 45 -1.87 15.08 0.80
N SER A 46 -3.03 15.29 0.17
CA SER A 46 -3.50 14.42 -0.93
C SER A 46 -2.55 14.46 -2.13
N ILE A 47 -2.08 15.64 -2.55
CA ILE A 47 -1.14 15.77 -3.67
C ILE A 47 0.17 15.04 -3.36
N VAL A 48 0.72 15.24 -2.15
CA VAL A 48 1.94 14.54 -1.70
C VAL A 48 1.72 13.01 -1.71
N SER A 49 0.60 12.54 -1.19
CA SER A 49 0.27 11.11 -1.20
C SER A 49 0.07 10.53 -2.59
N ILE A 50 -0.56 11.27 -3.52
CA ILE A 50 -0.69 10.87 -4.93
C ILE A 50 0.69 10.67 -5.55
N ILE A 51 1.60 11.64 -5.40
CA ILE A 51 2.97 11.54 -5.91
C ILE A 51 3.69 10.33 -5.30
N ALA A 52 3.58 10.14 -3.98
CA ALA A 52 4.20 9.02 -3.28
C ALA A 52 3.67 7.65 -3.75
N LEU A 53 2.35 7.52 -3.97
CA LEU A 53 1.72 6.29 -4.47
C LEU A 53 2.12 6.01 -5.93
N VAL A 54 2.17 7.03 -6.78
CA VAL A 54 2.66 6.89 -8.17
C VAL A 54 4.10 6.42 -8.18
N LEU A 55 4.99 7.03 -7.38
CA LEU A 55 6.37 6.59 -7.24
C LEU A 55 6.48 5.15 -6.70
N THR A 56 5.59 4.75 -5.80
CA THR A 56 5.50 3.36 -5.30
C THR A 56 5.16 2.38 -6.42
N LEU A 57 4.13 2.68 -7.22
CA LEU A 57 3.70 1.86 -8.34
C LEU A 57 4.79 1.74 -9.41
N LEU A 58 5.43 2.86 -9.77
CA LEU A 58 6.56 2.89 -10.69
C LEU A 58 7.73 2.04 -10.18
N SER A 59 8.10 2.20 -8.90
CA SER A 59 9.18 1.43 -8.29
C SER A 59 8.89 -0.08 -8.31
N PHE A 60 7.64 -0.47 -8.10
CA PHE A 60 7.23 -1.86 -8.19
C PHE A 60 7.27 -2.38 -9.62
N THR A 61 6.72 -1.67 -10.61
CA THR A 61 6.74 -2.13 -12.01
C THR A 61 8.18 -2.31 -12.54
N ILE A 62 9.06 -1.35 -12.27
CA ILE A 62 10.48 -1.37 -12.69
C ILE A 62 11.23 -2.53 -12.01
N THR A 63 11.16 -2.62 -10.68
CA THR A 63 11.84 -3.68 -9.92
C THR A 63 11.25 -5.06 -10.23
N GLY A 64 9.98 -5.10 -10.65
CA GLY A 64 9.24 -6.30 -10.95
C GLY A 64 9.70 -7.02 -12.21
N LYS A 65 9.92 -6.27 -13.30
CA LYS A 65 10.45 -6.82 -14.55
C LYS A 65 11.83 -7.48 -14.34
N GLN A 66 12.67 -6.89 -13.49
CA GLN A 66 14.03 -7.38 -13.23
C GLN A 66 14.08 -8.63 -12.34
N ARG A 67 13.07 -8.87 -11.48
CA ARG A 67 13.12 -9.87 -10.40
C ARG A 67 12.11 -11.02 -10.52
N GLN A 68 11.37 -11.10 -11.62
CA GLN A 68 10.36 -12.16 -11.84
C GLN A 68 10.94 -13.58 -11.84
N SER A 69 12.21 -13.76 -12.19
CA SER A 69 12.85 -15.08 -12.29
C SER A 69 13.42 -15.65 -10.98
N ALA A 70 13.43 -14.89 -9.87
CA ALA A 70 14.21 -15.25 -8.67
C ALA A 70 13.46 -15.08 -7.33
N ARG A 71 12.13 -14.89 -7.32
CA ARG A 71 11.39 -14.54 -6.10
C ARG A 71 10.37 -15.61 -5.73
N SER A 72 10.25 -15.93 -4.44
CA SER A 72 9.27 -16.92 -3.95
C SER A 72 7.84 -16.52 -4.32
N PRO A 73 6.94 -17.50 -4.58
CA PRO A 73 5.53 -17.24 -4.91
C PRO A 73 4.83 -16.31 -3.90
N HIS A 74 5.15 -16.47 -2.61
CA HIS A 74 4.63 -15.65 -1.53
C HIS A 74 4.98 -14.15 -1.68
N ALA A 75 6.23 -13.83 -2.02
CA ALA A 75 6.66 -12.44 -2.19
C ALA A 75 6.07 -11.77 -3.44
N ARG A 76 5.75 -12.56 -4.49
CA ARG A 76 5.00 -12.09 -5.67
C ARG A 76 3.57 -11.74 -5.28
N ASN A 77 2.88 -12.66 -4.60
CA ASN A 77 1.50 -12.50 -4.15
C ASN A 77 1.32 -11.27 -3.27
N GLN A 78 2.21 -11.08 -2.30
CA GLN A 78 2.17 -9.91 -1.43
C GLN A 78 2.38 -8.59 -2.17
N ARG A 79 3.23 -8.58 -3.21
CA ARG A 79 3.41 -7.40 -4.05
C ARG A 79 2.14 -7.08 -4.86
N LEU A 80 1.43 -8.09 -5.35
CA LEU A 80 0.17 -7.89 -6.07
C LEU A 80 -0.90 -7.27 -5.18
N VAL A 81 -1.04 -7.78 -3.94
CA VAL A 81 -1.97 -7.21 -2.93
C VAL A 81 -1.66 -5.74 -2.69
N LEU A 82 -0.39 -5.39 -2.46
CA LEU A 82 0.02 -4.02 -2.20
C LEU A 82 -0.19 -3.10 -3.41
N ILE A 83 0.02 -3.59 -4.65
CA ILE A 83 -0.27 -2.83 -5.87
C ILE A 83 -1.77 -2.51 -5.95
N ASN A 84 -2.64 -3.49 -5.72
CA ASN A 84 -4.08 -3.26 -5.74
C ASN A 84 -4.52 -2.29 -4.65
N LEU A 85 -3.94 -2.39 -3.44
CA LEU A 85 -4.17 -1.41 -2.37
C LEU A 85 -3.74 0.00 -2.81
N CYS A 86 -2.54 0.16 -3.39
CA CYS A 86 -2.08 1.45 -3.89
C CYS A 86 -2.99 2.01 -4.99
N VAL A 87 -3.50 1.17 -5.90
CA VAL A 87 -4.44 1.56 -6.95
C VAL A 87 -5.76 2.04 -6.35
N ALA A 88 -6.32 1.30 -5.37
CA ALA A 88 -7.53 1.71 -4.67
C ALA A 88 -7.34 3.06 -3.94
N LEU A 89 -6.24 3.22 -3.19
CA LEU A 89 -5.91 4.48 -2.51
C LEU A 89 -5.74 5.64 -3.48
N LEU A 90 -5.04 5.42 -4.59
CA LEU A 90 -4.86 6.45 -5.62
C LEU A 90 -6.21 6.86 -6.24
N ALA A 91 -7.09 5.90 -6.52
CA ALA A 91 -8.42 6.16 -7.03
C ALA A 91 -9.28 6.95 -6.04
N ILE A 92 -9.21 6.66 -4.73
CA ILE A 92 -9.87 7.47 -3.69
C ILE A 92 -9.37 8.91 -3.75
N LEU A 93 -8.06 9.13 -3.70
CA LEU A 93 -7.47 10.48 -3.66
C LEU A 93 -7.83 11.30 -4.90
N ILE A 94 -7.74 10.70 -6.10
CA ILE A 94 -8.10 11.38 -7.35
C ILE A 94 -9.58 11.70 -7.39
N THR A 95 -10.45 10.75 -7.04
CA THR A 95 -11.91 10.95 -7.05
C THR A 95 -12.32 12.03 -6.04
N PHE A 96 -11.72 12.00 -4.84
CA PHE A 96 -11.96 12.99 -3.80
C PHE A 96 -11.57 14.40 -4.27
N LEU A 97 -10.34 14.55 -4.77
CA LEU A 97 -9.80 15.84 -5.20
C LEU A 97 -10.52 16.42 -6.42
N ALA A 98 -10.92 15.57 -7.37
CA ALA A 98 -11.57 16.02 -8.60
C ALA A 98 -13.08 16.28 -8.41
N GLY A 99 -13.71 15.62 -7.44
CA GLY A 99 -15.15 15.39 -7.47
C GLY A 99 -15.96 15.91 -6.29
N ILE A 100 -15.37 16.05 -5.09
CA ILE A 100 -16.17 16.24 -3.86
C ILE A 100 -17.04 17.50 -3.88
N ASP A 101 -16.59 18.55 -4.57
CA ASP A 101 -17.29 19.84 -4.71
C ASP A 101 -18.18 19.95 -5.96
N ARG A 102 -18.26 18.92 -6.79
CA ARG A 102 -18.98 18.98 -8.08
C ARG A 102 -20.49 18.81 -7.91
N THR A 103 -21.08 19.60 -7.02
CA THR A 103 -22.51 19.56 -6.64
C THR A 103 -23.43 20.14 -7.71
N ALA A 104 -22.92 21.01 -8.59
CA ALA A 104 -23.69 21.67 -9.65
C ALA A 104 -24.35 20.69 -10.65
N SER A 105 -23.75 19.52 -10.86
CA SER A 105 -24.34 18.47 -11.70
C SER A 105 -24.76 17.28 -10.83
N PRO A 106 -26.06 16.94 -10.75
CA PRO A 106 -26.53 15.86 -9.90
C PRO A 106 -25.93 14.52 -10.33
N ILE A 107 -25.78 14.29 -11.64
CA ILE A 107 -25.21 13.06 -12.21
C ILE A 107 -23.74 12.91 -11.83
N VAL A 108 -22.94 13.97 -11.99
CA VAL A 108 -21.51 13.95 -11.64
C VAL A 108 -21.33 13.71 -10.15
N CYS A 109 -22.14 14.37 -9.32
CA CYS A 109 -22.08 14.25 -7.88
C CYS A 109 -22.44 12.84 -7.39
N THR A 110 -23.48 12.23 -7.96
CA THR A 110 -23.84 10.83 -7.67
C THR A 110 -22.74 9.87 -8.09
N ALA A 111 -22.12 10.09 -9.27
CA ALA A 111 -21.01 9.27 -9.73
C ALA A 111 -19.79 9.37 -8.80
N VAL A 112 -19.43 10.58 -8.35
CA VAL A 112 -18.34 10.79 -7.39
C VAL A 112 -18.62 10.07 -6.07
N ALA A 113 -19.84 10.21 -5.52
CA ALA A 113 -20.23 9.55 -4.28
C ALA A 113 -20.14 8.02 -4.41
N ALA A 114 -20.64 7.46 -5.51
CA ALA A 114 -20.58 6.02 -5.78
C ALA A 114 -19.15 5.51 -5.96
N LEU A 115 -18.30 6.25 -6.68
CA LEU A 115 -16.90 5.90 -6.87
C LEU A 115 -16.13 5.96 -5.54
N LEU A 116 -16.33 7.00 -4.73
CA LEU A 116 -15.72 7.09 -3.41
C LEU A 116 -16.18 5.93 -2.50
N HIS A 117 -17.48 5.61 -2.49
CA HIS A 117 -18.04 4.49 -1.72
C HIS A 117 -17.35 3.18 -2.09
N TYR A 118 -17.28 2.93 -3.39
CA TYR A 118 -16.68 1.74 -3.96
C TYR A 118 -15.19 1.63 -3.61
N PHE A 119 -14.41 2.67 -3.90
CA PHE A 119 -12.96 2.61 -3.72
C PHE A 119 -12.55 2.59 -2.24
N LEU A 120 -13.29 3.25 -1.35
CA LEU A 120 -13.06 3.17 0.10
C LEU A 120 -13.27 1.75 0.63
N LEU A 121 -14.39 1.11 0.26
CA LEU A 121 -14.64 -0.28 0.63
C LEU A 121 -13.62 -1.23 -0.03
N ALA A 122 -13.21 -0.97 -1.27
CA ALA A 122 -12.17 -1.76 -1.92
C ALA A 122 -10.82 -1.64 -1.22
N ALA A 123 -10.40 -0.44 -0.81
CA ALA A 123 -9.20 -0.25 -0.01
C ALA A 123 -9.30 -1.00 1.32
N LEU A 124 -10.46 -0.93 2.00
CA LEU A 124 -10.75 -1.70 3.22
C LEU A 124 -10.56 -3.22 3.02
N MET A 125 -11.14 -3.77 1.95
CA MET A 125 -11.00 -5.19 1.63
C MET A 125 -9.57 -5.57 1.26
N TRP A 126 -8.85 -4.74 0.50
CA TRP A 126 -7.45 -5.01 0.13
C TRP A 126 -6.52 -5.06 1.34
N MET A 127 -6.79 -4.27 2.37
CA MET A 127 -6.04 -4.39 3.62
C MET A 127 -6.42 -5.61 4.43
N VAL A 128 -7.68 -6.08 4.40
CA VAL A 128 -8.03 -7.38 4.99
C VAL A 128 -7.18 -8.47 4.33
N VAL A 129 -7.07 -8.46 3.00
CA VAL A 129 -6.22 -9.40 2.26
C VAL A 129 -4.75 -9.24 2.66
N GLU A 130 -4.26 -8.01 2.85
CA GLU A 130 -2.90 -7.75 3.31
C GLU A 130 -2.65 -8.26 4.74
N ALA A 131 -3.57 -8.00 5.67
CA ALA A 131 -3.50 -8.45 7.06
C ALA A 131 -3.51 -9.98 7.14
N VAL A 132 -4.39 -10.63 6.39
CA VAL A 132 -4.44 -12.10 6.27
C VAL A 132 -3.14 -12.64 5.68
N MET A 133 -2.57 -11.99 4.66
CA MET A 133 -1.28 -12.39 4.08
C MET A 133 -0.15 -12.36 5.11
N ILE A 134 -0.07 -11.30 5.91
CA ILE A 134 0.95 -11.17 6.96
C ILE A 134 0.69 -12.17 8.08
N PHE A 135 -0.56 -12.41 8.44
CA PHE A 135 -0.95 -13.42 9.41
C PHE A 135 -0.52 -14.81 8.96
N LEU A 136 -0.86 -15.21 7.74
CA LEU A 136 -0.46 -16.48 7.17
C LEU A 136 1.07 -16.60 7.13
N ALA A 137 1.79 -15.54 6.73
CA ALA A 137 3.25 -15.52 6.74
C ALA A 137 3.85 -15.70 8.14
N THR A 138 3.19 -15.18 9.18
CA THR A 138 3.69 -15.19 10.57
C THR A 138 3.31 -16.46 11.32
N VAL A 139 2.13 -17.02 11.03
CA VAL A 139 1.58 -18.18 11.74
C VAL A 139 1.94 -19.48 11.04
N MET A 140 1.86 -19.54 9.72
CA MET A 140 2.18 -20.73 8.95
C MET A 140 3.69 -20.71 8.64
N VAL A 141 4.48 -21.28 9.56
CA VAL A 141 5.92 -21.49 9.38
C VAL A 141 6.12 -22.54 8.27
N PHE A 142 6.74 -22.13 7.17
CA PHE A 142 7.37 -22.97 6.13
C PHE A 142 6.88 -24.42 6.03
N GLY A 143 5.72 -24.65 5.40
CA GLY A 143 5.29 -26.04 5.16
C GLY A 143 4.01 -26.20 4.33
N HIS A 144 3.08 -25.25 4.39
CA HIS A 144 1.89 -25.28 3.53
C HIS A 144 1.99 -24.20 2.46
N TYR A 145 2.08 -24.65 1.20
CA TYR A 145 2.04 -23.79 0.02
C TYR A 145 0.77 -22.92 0.08
N VAL A 146 0.93 -21.60 0.24
CA VAL A 146 -0.16 -20.67 -0.09
C VAL A 146 -0.37 -20.83 -1.59
N SER A 147 -1.49 -21.43 -1.97
CA SER A 147 -1.84 -21.69 -3.37
C SER A 147 -1.64 -20.41 -4.20
N GLU A 148 -1.00 -20.52 -5.36
CA GLU A 148 -0.80 -19.40 -6.27
C GLU A 148 -2.14 -18.73 -6.66
N SER A 149 -3.24 -19.50 -6.62
CA SER A 149 -4.59 -19.03 -6.91
C SER A 149 -5.22 -18.22 -5.76
N PHE A 150 -4.66 -18.23 -4.55
CA PHE A 150 -5.27 -17.55 -3.39
C PHE A 150 -5.48 -16.06 -3.66
N VAL A 151 -4.48 -15.35 -4.19
CA VAL A 151 -4.58 -13.90 -4.42
C VAL A 151 -5.62 -13.58 -5.48
N TYR A 152 -5.76 -14.42 -6.52
CA TYR A 152 -6.79 -14.22 -7.53
C TYR A 152 -8.20 -14.41 -6.94
N LYS A 153 -8.40 -15.45 -6.12
CA LYS A 153 -9.68 -15.65 -5.40
C LYS A 153 -9.98 -14.49 -4.45
N ALA A 154 -8.98 -14.05 -3.68
CA ALA A 154 -9.09 -12.91 -2.79
C ALA A 154 -9.35 -11.60 -3.55
N ALA A 155 -8.78 -11.42 -4.74
CA ALA A 155 -9.02 -10.24 -5.58
C ALA A 155 -10.47 -10.17 -6.08
N VAL A 156 -11.06 -11.31 -6.46
CA VAL A 156 -12.48 -11.37 -6.84
C VAL A 156 -13.36 -10.94 -5.67
N VAL A 157 -13.06 -11.40 -4.45
CA VAL A 157 -13.80 -10.99 -3.25
C VAL A 157 -13.56 -9.52 -2.91
N ALA A 158 -12.31 -9.06 -2.95
CA ALA A 158 -11.93 -7.71 -2.54
C ALA A 158 -12.42 -6.62 -3.48
N TRP A 159 -12.56 -6.90 -4.78
CA TRP A 159 -13.18 -5.98 -5.74
C TRP A 159 -14.69 -6.20 -5.90
N GLY A 160 -15.17 -7.44 -5.72
CA GLY A 160 -16.57 -7.81 -5.90
C GLY A 160 -17.48 -7.40 -4.73
N PHE A 161 -17.03 -7.57 -3.49
CA PHE A 161 -17.82 -7.15 -2.32
C PHE A 161 -18.14 -5.64 -2.32
N PRO A 162 -17.17 -4.74 -2.57
CA PRO A 162 -17.45 -3.31 -2.69
C PRO A 162 -18.38 -2.97 -3.86
N LEU A 163 -18.28 -3.68 -4.99
CA LEU A 163 -19.20 -3.50 -6.12
C LEU A 163 -20.63 -3.83 -5.69
N PHE A 164 -20.82 -4.96 -5.01
CA PHE A 164 -22.13 -5.36 -4.51
C PHE A 164 -22.68 -4.34 -3.48
N ALA A 165 -21.87 -3.91 -2.52
CA ALA A 165 -22.26 -2.91 -1.53
C ALA A 165 -22.67 -1.58 -2.18
N MET A 166 -21.91 -1.10 -3.17
CA MET A 166 -22.23 0.12 -3.91
C MET A 166 -23.50 -0.04 -4.77
N MET A 167 -23.67 -1.17 -5.46
CA MET A 167 -24.88 -1.41 -6.27
C MET A 167 -26.14 -1.51 -5.39
N SER A 168 -26.01 -2.11 -4.20
CA SER A 168 -27.11 -2.21 -3.24
C SER A 168 -27.60 -0.85 -2.74
N THR A 169 -26.75 0.18 -2.79
CA THR A 169 -27.11 1.54 -2.37
C THR A 169 -27.51 2.45 -3.51
N VAL A 170 -26.97 2.26 -4.71
CA VAL A 170 -27.35 3.06 -5.89
C VAL A 170 -28.70 2.60 -6.47
N GLY A 171 -28.99 1.29 -6.44
CA GLY A 171 -30.22 0.73 -7.01
C GLY A 171 -31.51 1.31 -6.42
N PRO A 172 -31.69 1.33 -5.09
CA PRO A 172 -32.87 1.90 -4.45
C PRO A 172 -32.75 3.41 -4.20
N SER A 173 -31.87 4.13 -4.90
CA SER A 173 -31.70 5.60 -4.77
C SER A 173 -32.94 6.42 -5.13
N SER A 174 -33.96 5.81 -5.73
CA SER A 174 -35.29 6.40 -5.93
C SER A 174 -36.18 6.34 -4.68
N LEU A 175 -35.83 5.51 -3.68
CA LEU A 175 -36.57 5.28 -2.44
C LEU A 175 -36.02 6.09 -1.26
N TYR A 176 -34.80 6.61 -1.36
CA TYR A 176 -34.16 7.46 -0.35
C TYR A 176 -33.08 8.35 -0.98
N GLU A 177 -32.72 9.44 -0.31
CA GLU A 177 -31.63 10.31 -0.75
C GLU A 177 -30.29 9.57 -0.67
N TYR A 178 -29.72 9.24 -1.84
CA TYR A 178 -28.44 8.52 -1.89
C TYR A 178 -27.24 9.39 -1.50
N LYS A 179 -27.28 10.68 -1.85
CA LYS A 179 -26.19 11.63 -1.67
C LYS A 179 -26.62 12.85 -0.85
N ASN A 180 -25.65 13.52 -0.24
CA ASN A 180 -25.87 14.82 0.37
C ASN A 180 -26.04 15.92 -0.71
N SER A 181 -26.75 17.00 -0.35
CA SER A 181 -26.98 18.16 -1.22
C SER A 181 -25.79 19.14 -1.19
N ASP A 182 -25.08 19.23 -0.06
CA ASP A 182 -24.00 20.19 0.13
C ASP A 182 -22.63 19.72 -0.41
N TYR A 183 -22.45 18.40 -0.55
CA TYR A 183 -21.21 17.79 -1.05
C TYR A 183 -21.47 16.41 -1.66
N CYS A 184 -20.57 15.96 -2.53
CA CYS A 184 -20.74 14.73 -3.30
C CYS A 184 -20.33 13.46 -2.56
N TRP A 185 -21.03 13.19 -1.45
CA TRP A 185 -20.86 12.00 -0.61
C TRP A 185 -22.22 11.41 -0.20
N LEU A 186 -22.21 10.22 0.41
CA LEU A 186 -23.41 9.50 0.83
C LEU A 186 -24.22 10.33 1.83
N ALA A 187 -25.55 10.23 1.73
CA ALA A 187 -26.44 10.74 2.78
C ALA A 187 -26.36 9.89 4.06
N HIS A 188 -26.93 10.39 5.16
CA HIS A 188 -26.81 9.80 6.49
C HIS A 188 -27.17 8.29 6.59
N LEU A 189 -28.29 7.89 5.98
CA LEU A 189 -28.75 6.49 5.99
C LEU A 189 -27.79 5.53 5.25
N PRO A 190 -27.50 5.73 3.94
CA PRO A 190 -26.57 4.87 3.23
C PRO A 190 -25.14 4.97 3.79
N MET A 191 -24.71 6.15 4.29
CA MET A 191 -23.42 6.31 4.96
C MET A 191 -23.30 5.40 6.19
N THR A 192 -24.33 5.35 7.03
CA THR A 192 -24.30 4.57 8.27
C THR A 192 -24.33 3.07 8.00
N TYR A 193 -25.33 2.59 7.24
CA TYR A 193 -25.56 1.16 7.08
C TYR A 193 -24.70 0.49 6.01
N ALA A 194 -24.39 1.19 4.92
CA ALA A 194 -23.68 0.61 3.79
C ALA A 194 -22.20 0.97 3.71
N PHE A 195 -21.75 1.93 4.52
CA PHE A 195 -20.34 2.27 4.63
C PHE A 195 -19.79 2.07 6.05
N LEU A 196 -20.28 2.82 7.04
CA LEU A 196 -19.71 2.80 8.39
C LEU A 196 -19.83 1.45 9.08
N LEU A 197 -20.97 0.77 8.98
CA LEU A 197 -21.15 -0.56 9.58
C LEU A 197 -20.20 -1.61 8.96
N PRO A 198 -20.15 -1.80 7.62
CA PRO A 198 -19.15 -2.68 7.00
C PRO A 198 -17.71 -2.29 7.32
N ALA A 199 -17.39 -0.99 7.25
CA ALA A 199 -16.04 -0.50 7.53
C ALA A 199 -15.63 -0.79 8.98
N GLY A 200 -16.52 -0.52 9.95
CA GLY A 200 -16.29 -0.81 11.36
C GLY A 200 -16.01 -2.29 11.62
N LEU A 201 -16.80 -3.20 11.03
CA LEU A 201 -16.58 -4.65 11.14
C LEU A 201 -15.23 -5.08 10.54
N ILE A 202 -14.89 -4.57 9.35
CA ILE A 202 -13.62 -4.84 8.67
C ILE A 202 -12.44 -4.33 9.53
N LEU A 203 -12.60 -3.18 10.17
CA LEU A 203 -11.56 -2.59 11.02
C LEU A 203 -11.32 -3.38 12.29
N MET A 204 -12.39 -3.78 12.96
CA MET A 204 -12.30 -4.65 14.14
C MET A 204 -11.56 -5.95 13.80
N PHE A 205 -11.87 -6.55 12.65
CA PHE A 205 -11.15 -7.71 12.13
C PHE A 205 -9.65 -7.42 11.91
N ASN A 206 -9.31 -6.33 11.20
CA ASN A 206 -7.92 -5.95 10.95
C ASN A 206 -7.14 -5.68 12.24
N MET A 207 -7.73 -4.98 13.22
CA MET A 207 -7.11 -4.74 14.53
C MET A 207 -6.84 -6.04 15.29
N THR A 208 -7.75 -7.00 15.21
CA THR A 208 -7.59 -8.33 15.83
C THR A 208 -6.42 -9.08 15.20
N VAL A 209 -6.39 -9.17 13.87
CA VAL A 209 -5.31 -9.84 13.13
C VAL A 209 -3.96 -9.19 13.39
N PHE A 210 -3.92 -7.85 13.36
CA PHE A 210 -2.71 -7.08 13.68
C PHE A 210 -2.19 -7.39 15.08
N SER A 211 -3.07 -7.40 16.08
CA SER A 211 -2.70 -7.69 17.48
C SER A 211 -2.10 -9.10 17.62
N ILE A 212 -2.67 -10.10 16.95
CA ILE A 212 -2.14 -11.47 16.96
C ILE A 212 -0.77 -11.55 16.29
N VAL A 213 -0.60 -10.89 15.13
CA VAL A 213 0.68 -10.84 14.41
C VAL A 213 1.74 -10.17 15.28
N MET A 214 1.44 -9.02 15.87
CA MET A 214 2.37 -8.29 16.73
C MET A 214 2.76 -9.11 17.96
N TYR A 215 1.80 -9.74 18.62
CA TYR A 215 2.08 -10.64 19.75
C TYR A 215 3.03 -11.78 19.35
N LYS A 216 2.77 -12.42 18.21
CA LYS A 216 3.62 -13.52 17.72
C LYS A 216 5.00 -13.06 17.28
N LEU A 217 5.12 -11.90 16.62
CA LEU A 217 6.40 -11.32 16.24
C LEU A 217 7.23 -10.93 17.48
N ALA A 218 6.61 -10.27 18.47
CA ALA A 218 7.27 -9.91 19.72
C ALA A 218 7.71 -11.15 20.52
N LYS A 219 6.89 -12.22 20.53
CA LYS A 219 7.26 -13.50 21.16
C LYS A 219 8.45 -14.15 20.46
N ARG A 220 8.46 -14.18 19.12
CA ARG A 220 9.58 -14.73 18.33
C ARG A 220 10.87 -13.93 18.56
N GLU A 221 10.79 -12.60 18.58
CA GLU A 221 11.93 -11.74 18.86
C GLU A 221 12.52 -12.02 20.26
N LYS A 222 11.69 -12.17 21.28
CA LYS A 222 12.13 -12.53 22.63
C LYS A 222 12.83 -13.90 22.67
N VAL A 223 12.21 -14.92 22.08
CA VAL A 223 12.77 -16.28 22.03
C VAL A 223 14.11 -16.30 21.28
N GLN A 224 14.22 -15.56 20.17
CA GLN A 224 15.44 -15.49 19.38
C GLN A 224 16.58 -14.78 20.11
N LYS A 225 16.29 -13.73 20.90
CA LYS A 225 17.27 -13.07 21.78
C LYS A 225 17.79 -13.99 22.89
N THR A 226 17.02 -15.00 23.31
CA THR A 226 17.41 -15.94 24.37
C THR A 226 18.27 -17.12 23.87
N LEU A 227 18.25 -17.45 22.58
CA LEU A 227 18.82 -18.71 22.04
C LEU A 227 20.25 -18.62 21.45
N THR A 228 20.88 -17.44 21.36
CA THR A 228 22.30 -17.21 20.90
C THR A 228 22.69 -17.63 19.46
N GLY A 229 23.62 -16.89 18.83
CA GLY A 229 24.47 -17.37 17.71
C GLY A 229 24.47 -16.55 16.40
N THR A 230 25.57 -15.81 16.16
CA THR A 230 25.78 -14.69 15.22
C THR A 230 25.60 -14.91 13.70
N LYS A 231 25.21 -16.09 13.19
CA LYS A 231 25.16 -16.36 11.72
C LYS A 231 23.79 -16.74 11.15
N ARG A 232 22.90 -17.36 11.94
CA ARG A 232 21.49 -17.61 11.53
C ARG A 232 20.58 -16.43 11.91
N GLU A 233 21.08 -15.55 12.77
CA GLU A 233 20.43 -14.37 13.34
C GLU A 233 20.06 -13.31 12.28
N ASP A 234 20.95 -13.00 11.34
CA ASP A 234 20.77 -11.90 10.39
C ASP A 234 19.60 -12.13 9.42
N VAL A 235 19.40 -13.36 8.96
CA VAL A 235 18.34 -13.69 7.98
C VAL A 235 16.97 -13.65 8.64
N ASP A 236 16.83 -14.21 9.85
CA ASP A 236 15.58 -14.21 10.59
C ASP A 236 15.25 -12.80 11.13
N ASN A 237 16.24 -12.03 11.60
CA ASN A 237 16.03 -10.64 12.02
C ASN A 237 15.57 -9.75 10.87
N GLN A 238 16.15 -9.88 9.66
CA GLN A 238 15.71 -9.13 8.49
C GLN A 238 14.28 -9.49 8.07
N TRP A 239 13.89 -10.77 8.18
CA TRP A 239 12.53 -11.20 7.91
C TRP A 239 11.55 -10.63 8.96
N ILE A 240 11.86 -10.73 10.26
CA ILE A 240 11.04 -10.18 11.36
C ILE A 240 10.86 -8.67 11.20
N LEU A 241 11.96 -7.92 10.97
CA LEU A 241 11.91 -6.48 10.74
C LEU A 241 11.08 -6.13 9.49
N GLY A 242 11.15 -6.99 8.47
CA GLY A 242 10.31 -6.89 7.28
C GLY A 242 8.82 -7.10 7.55
N GLN A 243 8.44 -7.95 8.51
CA GLN A 243 7.04 -8.15 8.91
C GLN A 243 6.56 -7.04 9.84
N LEU A 244 7.35 -6.64 10.84
CA LEU A 244 7.05 -5.53 11.74
C LEU A 244 6.81 -4.23 10.97
N ARG A 245 7.64 -3.95 9.96
CA ARG A 245 7.48 -2.78 9.10
C ARG A 245 6.14 -2.76 8.37
N ARG A 246 5.69 -3.92 7.89
CA ARG A 246 4.40 -4.03 7.17
C ARG A 246 3.23 -3.96 8.14
N ALA A 247 3.34 -4.60 9.30
CA ALA A 247 2.36 -4.48 10.36
C ALA A 247 2.20 -3.01 10.80
N PHE A 248 3.31 -2.28 11.00
CA PHE A 248 3.29 -0.86 11.33
C PHE A 248 2.68 -0.01 10.20
N SER A 249 2.98 -0.34 8.94
CA SER A 249 2.31 0.26 7.79
C SER A 249 0.79 0.09 7.91
N ILE A 250 0.28 -1.12 8.15
CA ILE A 250 -1.18 -1.37 8.34
C ILE A 250 -1.76 -0.60 9.53
N MET A 251 -1.06 -0.55 10.67
CA MET A 251 -1.52 0.21 11.84
C MET A 251 -1.61 1.71 11.56
N SER A 252 -0.63 2.27 10.86
CA SER A 252 -0.62 3.68 10.46
C SER A 252 -1.62 3.98 9.34
N LEU A 253 -1.89 3.01 8.46
CA LEU A 253 -2.86 3.11 7.38
C LEU A 253 -4.29 3.29 7.92
N PHE A 254 -4.71 2.53 8.96
CA PHE A 254 -6.10 2.52 9.40
C PHE A 254 -6.33 2.50 10.92
N GLY A 255 -5.42 1.92 11.72
CA GLY A 255 -5.61 1.81 13.17
C GLY A 255 -5.69 3.16 13.87
N LEU A 256 -4.77 4.07 13.56
CA LEU A 256 -4.76 5.42 14.16
C LEU A 256 -5.84 6.32 13.56
N THR A 257 -6.00 6.28 12.24
CA THR A 257 -6.94 7.12 11.51
C THR A 257 -8.37 6.88 11.98
N TRP A 258 -8.80 5.64 12.17
CA TRP A 258 -10.18 5.34 12.55
C TRP A 258 -10.47 5.48 14.04
N VAL A 259 -9.48 5.27 14.91
CA VAL A 259 -9.60 5.62 16.33
C VAL A 259 -9.91 7.12 16.45
N PHE A 260 -9.19 7.97 15.71
CA PHE A 260 -9.48 9.41 15.69
C PHE A 260 -10.82 9.71 15.00
N GLY A 261 -11.20 8.99 13.94
CA GLY A 261 -12.50 9.14 13.30
C GLY A 261 -13.68 8.84 14.25
N PHE A 262 -13.57 7.82 15.09
CA PHE A 262 -14.56 7.54 16.14
C PHE A 262 -14.67 8.70 17.15
N PHE A 263 -13.53 9.24 17.59
CA PHE A 263 -13.52 10.41 18.47
C PHE A 263 -14.08 11.68 17.81
N VAL A 264 -13.97 11.82 16.49
CA VAL A 264 -14.63 12.90 15.72
C VAL A 264 -16.14 12.73 15.75
N ILE A 265 -16.64 11.51 15.53
CA ILE A 265 -18.09 11.22 15.56
C ILE A 265 -18.65 11.42 16.97
N SER A 266 -17.90 11.10 18.03
CA SER A 266 -18.36 11.22 19.41
C SER A 266 -18.40 12.66 19.95
N GLY A 267 -18.28 13.69 19.10
CA GLY A 267 -18.24 15.10 19.52
C GLY A 267 -16.93 15.50 20.19
N GLY A 268 -15.83 14.81 19.88
CA GLY A 268 -14.51 15.12 20.43
C GLY A 268 -13.98 16.50 20.00
N GLN A 269 -12.91 16.95 20.66
CA GLN A 269 -12.27 18.23 20.34
C GLN A 269 -11.88 18.32 18.84
N PRO A 270 -11.90 19.53 18.24
CA PRO A 270 -11.52 19.73 16.83
C PRO A 270 -10.11 19.20 16.51
N ALA A 271 -9.23 19.09 17.51
CA ALA A 271 -7.93 18.43 17.40
C ALA A 271 -7.99 17.02 16.80
N PHE A 272 -9.04 16.22 17.10
CA PHE A 272 -9.19 14.88 16.54
C PHE A 272 -9.50 14.92 15.04
N ALA A 273 -10.22 15.93 14.55
CA ALA A 273 -10.47 16.12 13.12
C ALA A 273 -9.17 16.48 12.37
N TYR A 274 -8.29 17.28 12.99
CA TYR A 274 -6.95 17.55 12.45
C TYR A 274 -6.10 16.30 12.37
N LEU A 275 -6.00 15.53 13.47
CA LEU A 275 -5.27 14.27 13.48
C LEU A 275 -5.83 13.32 12.42
N PHE A 276 -7.15 13.17 12.37
CA PHE A 276 -7.84 12.37 11.36
C PHE A 276 -7.45 12.77 9.93
N CYS A 277 -7.52 14.05 9.58
CA CYS A 277 -7.16 14.53 8.25
C CYS A 277 -5.66 14.35 7.95
N ILE A 278 -4.78 14.61 8.92
CA ILE A 278 -3.33 14.44 8.76
C ILE A 278 -3.00 12.97 8.50
N PHE A 279 -3.54 12.04 9.29
CA PHE A 279 -3.27 10.62 9.11
C PHE A 279 -3.83 10.07 7.79
N ASN A 280 -5.05 10.47 7.39
CA ASN A 280 -5.59 10.11 6.07
C ASN A 280 -4.72 10.64 4.92
N THR A 281 -4.28 11.90 5.01
CA THR A 281 -3.50 12.52 3.94
C THR A 281 -2.06 12.03 3.87
N LEU A 282 -1.47 11.58 4.98
CA LEU A 282 -0.13 10.99 5.00
C LEU A 282 -0.13 9.49 4.69
N GLN A 283 -1.30 8.88 4.57
CA GLN A 283 -1.47 7.44 4.36
C GLN A 283 -0.69 6.93 3.14
N GLY A 284 -0.81 7.60 1.99
CA GLY A 284 -0.07 7.23 0.76
C GLY A 284 1.44 7.42 0.91
N LEU A 285 1.87 8.43 1.65
CA LEU A 285 3.28 8.66 1.98
C LEU A 285 3.84 7.54 2.88
N PHE A 286 3.10 7.10 3.90
CA PHE A 286 3.52 5.99 4.75
C PHE A 286 3.70 4.69 3.96
N VAL A 287 2.81 4.41 3.00
CA VAL A 287 2.99 3.26 2.09
C VAL A 287 4.31 3.36 1.33
N PHE A 288 4.62 4.51 0.75
CA PHE A 288 5.87 4.73 0.03
C PHE A 288 7.09 4.58 0.96
N ILE A 289 7.05 5.17 2.14
CA ILE A 289 8.15 5.09 3.12
C ILE A 289 8.37 3.63 3.53
N PHE A 290 7.35 2.92 4.01
CA PHE A 290 7.49 1.57 4.55
C PHE A 290 7.77 0.50 3.50
N HIS A 291 7.13 0.57 2.33
CA HIS A 291 7.22 -0.51 1.33
C HIS A 291 8.22 -0.22 0.21
N CYS A 292 8.52 1.06 -0.03
CA CYS A 292 9.45 1.51 -1.04
C CYS A 292 10.81 1.83 -0.37
N VAL A 293 10.90 2.94 0.36
CA VAL A 293 12.16 3.51 0.87
C VAL A 293 12.83 2.59 1.88
N LEU A 294 12.07 2.09 2.85
CA LEU A 294 12.65 1.30 3.93
C LEU A 294 12.98 -0.13 3.53
N ARG A 295 12.49 -0.62 2.40
CA ARG A 295 12.73 -1.97 1.91
C ARG A 295 14.17 -2.10 1.40
N GLU A 296 14.98 -2.91 2.07
CA GLU A 296 16.40 -3.09 1.75
C GLU A 296 16.64 -3.51 0.29
N ASP A 297 15.78 -4.38 -0.22
CA ASP A 297 15.76 -4.82 -1.61
C ASP A 297 15.68 -3.66 -2.60
N MET A 298 14.99 -2.59 -2.23
CA MET A 298 14.85 -1.41 -3.06
C MET A 298 16.01 -0.44 -2.83
N ARG A 299 16.50 -0.29 -1.59
CA ARG A 299 17.72 0.49 -1.31
C ARG A 299 18.93 -0.05 -2.08
N LYS A 300 19.09 -1.37 -2.13
CA LYS A 300 20.15 -2.04 -2.91
C LYS A 300 19.99 -1.75 -4.42
N TRP A 301 18.76 -1.68 -4.92
CA TRP A 301 18.48 -1.33 -6.33
C TRP A 301 18.72 0.16 -6.61
N LEU A 302 18.24 1.06 -5.75
CA LEU A 302 18.48 2.52 -5.82
C LEU A 302 19.97 2.83 -5.83
N LYS A 303 20.75 2.19 -4.93
CA LYS A 303 22.21 2.30 -4.92
C LYS A 303 22.83 1.82 -6.24
N LYS A 304 22.40 0.67 -6.79
CA LYS A 304 22.89 0.20 -8.09
C LYS A 304 22.57 1.17 -9.22
N PHE A 305 21.43 1.85 -9.18
CA PHE A 305 21.05 2.85 -10.17
C PHE A 305 21.88 4.14 -10.04
N ASP A 306 22.12 4.62 -8.80
CA ASP A 306 23.01 5.75 -8.51
C ASP A 306 24.46 5.47 -8.98
N PHE A 307 24.97 4.25 -8.73
CA PHE A 307 26.28 3.83 -9.23
C PHE A 307 26.34 3.71 -10.75
N LYS A 308 25.26 3.29 -11.42
CA LYS A 308 25.18 3.25 -12.90
C LYS A 308 25.06 4.64 -13.51
N GLY A 309 24.41 5.57 -12.81
CA GLY A 309 24.37 6.99 -13.16
C GLY A 309 25.75 7.65 -13.04
N LYS A 310 26.49 7.34 -11.96
CA LYS A 310 27.88 7.82 -11.78
C LYS A 310 28.87 7.20 -12.78
N LYS A 311 28.74 5.90 -13.11
CA LYS A 311 29.61 5.25 -14.10
C LYS A 311 29.48 5.78 -15.53
N LYS A 312 28.39 6.49 -15.87
CA LYS A 312 28.23 7.14 -17.18
C LYS A 312 29.00 8.47 -17.31
N ASN A 313 29.53 9.03 -16.22
CA ASN A 313 30.25 10.31 -16.23
C ASN A 313 31.78 10.17 -16.13
N THR A 314 32.33 8.96 -16.26
CA THR A 314 33.78 8.74 -16.30
C THR A 314 34.13 8.01 -17.59
N CYS A 315 34.07 8.74 -18.71
CA CYS A 315 34.86 8.36 -19.89
C CYS A 315 36.29 8.79 -19.59
N VAL A 316 37.14 7.82 -19.28
CA VAL A 316 38.59 7.99 -19.33
C VAL A 316 38.94 8.26 -20.80
N VAL A 317 39.51 9.43 -21.07
CA VAL A 317 40.15 9.72 -22.34
C VAL A 317 41.46 8.94 -22.34
N ASP A 318 41.51 7.81 -23.05
CA ASP A 318 42.76 7.14 -23.37
C ASP A 318 43.43 7.90 -24.52
N GLU A 319 44.51 8.61 -24.19
CA GLU A 319 45.40 9.23 -25.18
C GLU A 319 46.67 8.37 -25.38
N ASN A 320 46.77 7.83 -26.59
CA ASN A 320 47.98 7.53 -27.37
C ASN A 320 48.97 6.40 -27.00
N LYS A 321 48.89 5.36 -27.85
CA LYS A 321 49.95 4.55 -28.49
C LYS A 321 51.37 5.16 -28.53
N SER A 322 52.39 4.34 -28.25
CA SER A 322 53.54 4.12 -29.17
C SER A 322 54.43 2.89 -28.82
N SER A 323 54.51 1.95 -29.78
CA SER A 323 55.63 1.13 -30.26
C SER A 323 56.71 0.50 -29.34
N SER A 324 56.84 -0.84 -29.37
CA SER A 324 57.98 -1.62 -29.96
C SER A 324 58.16 -3.03 -29.32
N ALA A 325 58.41 -4.05 -30.16
CA ALA A 325 58.68 -5.48 -29.83
C ALA A 325 60.22 -5.75 -29.83
N PRO A 326 60.81 -7.00 -29.77
CA PRO A 326 60.26 -8.38 -29.68
C PRO A 326 61.05 -9.45 -28.84
N ALA A 327 60.47 -10.67 -28.75
CA ALA A 327 61.00 -12.07 -28.76
C ALA A 327 61.91 -12.72 -27.67
N GLU A 328 61.41 -13.85 -27.12
CA GLU A 328 62.00 -15.20 -26.78
C GLU A 328 61.42 -15.75 -25.45
N LEU A 329 61.38 -17.04 -25.07
CA LEU A 329 61.24 -18.39 -25.67
C LEU A 329 61.24 -19.34 -24.45
N MET A 330 60.31 -20.31 -24.30
CA MET A 330 60.58 -21.62 -23.66
C MET A 330 59.40 -22.61 -23.70
N GLN A 331 59.79 -23.88 -23.81
CA GLN A 331 59.09 -25.07 -24.31
C GLN A 331 58.03 -25.69 -23.38
N PHE A 332 57.13 -26.51 -23.96
CA PHE A 332 56.54 -27.66 -23.26
C PHE A 332 56.08 -28.77 -24.23
N LYS A 333 56.46 -30.02 -23.95
CA LYS A 333 55.86 -31.29 -24.45
C LYS A 333 56.33 -32.45 -23.53
N PRO A 334 55.66 -33.62 -23.43
CA PRO A 334 54.23 -33.96 -23.32
C PRO A 334 53.92 -34.83 -22.07
N LEU A 335 52.65 -35.19 -21.82
CA LEU A 335 52.29 -36.40 -21.05
C LEU A 335 50.95 -37.00 -21.53
N GLN A 336 51.00 -38.26 -21.93
CA GLN A 336 49.89 -39.23 -22.07
C GLN A 336 50.40 -40.49 -21.33
N PRO A 337 49.53 -41.22 -20.61
CA PRO A 337 49.01 -42.45 -21.21
C PRO A 337 47.56 -42.76 -20.83
N GLY A 338 46.79 -43.26 -21.79
CA GLY A 338 45.67 -44.16 -21.56
C GLY A 338 46.06 -45.59 -21.92
N ASN A 339 45.52 -46.57 -21.21
CA ASN A 339 44.98 -47.79 -21.80
C ASN A 339 44.19 -48.60 -20.76
N SER A 340 43.02 -49.06 -21.21
CA SER A 340 42.11 -50.03 -20.60
C SER A 340 42.76 -51.40 -20.40
N PRO A 341 42.02 -52.34 -19.79
CA PRO A 341 41.56 -53.45 -20.63
C PRO A 341 40.10 -53.87 -20.40
N ASP A 342 39.52 -54.38 -21.49
CA ASP A 342 38.29 -55.15 -21.62
C ASP A 342 38.36 -56.51 -20.89
N GLY A 343 37.21 -57.10 -20.53
CA GLY A 343 37.09 -58.56 -20.41
C GLY A 343 36.13 -59.13 -19.36
N SER A 344 34.95 -59.56 -19.84
CA SER A 344 34.21 -60.81 -19.51
C SER A 344 33.66 -61.09 -18.09
N PHE A 345 32.32 -61.12 -18.02
CA PHE A 345 31.40 -62.25 -17.67
C PHE A 345 31.51 -63.09 -16.38
N GLU A 346 30.33 -63.61 -15.98
CA GLU A 346 29.96 -64.56 -14.89
C GLU A 346 29.67 -63.91 -13.52
N GLU A 347 28.40 -63.74 -13.09
CA GLU A 347 27.36 -64.70 -12.64
C GLU A 347 27.60 -65.28 -11.24
N VAL A 348 26.49 -65.36 -10.48
CA VAL A 348 26.21 -66.17 -9.28
C VAL A 348 26.30 -65.47 -7.90
N THR A 349 25.08 -65.34 -7.32
CA THR A 349 24.65 -65.39 -5.91
C THR A 349 25.71 -65.79 -4.88
N GLU A 350 25.82 -65.18 -3.70
CA GLU A 350 24.84 -65.01 -2.59
C GLU A 350 25.15 -63.76 -1.75
#